data_AF-A0A2K3P2S3-F1
#
_entry.id   AF-A0A2K3P2S3-F1
#
_cell.length_a   1.000
_cell.length_b   1.000
_cell.length_c   1.000
_cell.angle_alpha   90.00
_cell.angle_beta   90.00
_cell.angle_gamma   90.00
#
_symmetry.space_group_name_H-M   'P 1'
#
loop_
_entity.id
_entity.type
_entity.pdbx_description
1 polymer ?
#
loop_
_entity_poly.entity_id
_entity_poly.type
_entity_poly.pdbx_seq_one_letter_code
_entity_poly.pdbx_strand_id
1 'polypeptide(L)'
;MSFVKRSFVSKVENVEEEDTASQDLSVLDLPDLVLECILEKLPPDSLYQMAGVCGSLREKCVSDHLWERHMKQKWGRVIGPVAYREWKWHVASKRSFGSLRHGKQRSLIKFMSLRWPFSWMRMMVDAANNSSIKKQSSYLPPDSFMTWYLALENGNFWFPAQVYNRENGHVGFMLSCYDAELCYDPHTDTFQARYPPHGRRAVAVEHGIQWDRLRAPPVDTSPHDLHISECLHDLHPGDHIEIQWRRNKDFPYGWWYGIVGHLESCDGNANYCRCHKSDTVVLEFNQYTTDSRWRKTTICRKDHREEGNEADGFYGGVRKIKSEREISIWKSLWPSEILD
;
A
#
# COMPACT_ATOMS: atom_id res chain seq x y z
N MET A 1 -51.14 17.45 -79.94
CA MET A 1 -50.86 15.99 -79.95
C MET A 1 -49.80 15.79 -81.02
N SER A 2 -48.62 15.21 -80.84
CA SER A 2 -48.12 14.22 -79.89
C SER A 2 -46.60 14.41 -79.76
N PHE A 3 -46.06 14.30 -78.55
CA PHE A 3 -44.63 14.39 -78.27
C PHE A 3 -43.95 13.07 -78.62
N VAL A 4 -42.99 13.10 -79.56
CA VAL A 4 -42.13 11.96 -79.88
C VAL A 4 -40.95 11.95 -78.91
N LYS A 5 -40.91 10.93 -78.04
CA LYS A 5 -39.77 10.63 -77.17
C LYS A 5 -38.55 10.24 -78.02
N ARG A 6 -37.48 11.03 -77.95
CA ARG A 6 -36.16 10.69 -78.49
C ARG A 6 -35.33 10.06 -77.38
N SER A 7 -35.02 8.77 -77.50
CA SER A 7 -34.12 8.08 -76.56
C SER A 7 -32.68 8.51 -76.80
N PHE A 8 -32.07 9.15 -75.81
CA PHE A 8 -30.61 9.31 -75.77
C PHE A 8 -30.01 8.08 -75.10
N VAL A 9 -29.26 7.30 -75.87
CA VAL A 9 -28.36 6.26 -75.36
C VAL A 9 -27.11 6.97 -74.88
N SER A 10 -26.94 7.12 -73.56
CA SER A 10 -25.67 7.56 -72.98
C SER A 10 -24.71 6.38 -72.96
N LYS A 11 -23.63 6.51 -73.72
CA LYS A 11 -22.45 5.66 -73.70
C LYS A 11 -21.87 5.70 -72.28
N VAL A 12 -21.90 4.58 -71.57
CA VAL A 12 -21.24 4.42 -70.27
C VAL A 12 -19.74 4.37 -70.54
N GLU A 13 -19.05 5.47 -70.26
CA GLU A 13 -17.62 5.43 -69.99
C GLU A 13 -17.44 4.71 -68.66
N ASN A 14 -16.79 3.54 -68.69
CA ASN A 14 -16.21 2.92 -67.51
C ASN A 14 -15.17 3.90 -66.96
N VAL A 15 -15.59 4.72 -66.00
CA VAL A 15 -14.67 5.21 -64.99
C VAL A 15 -14.28 3.95 -64.23
N GLU A 16 -13.01 3.57 -64.33
CA GLU A 16 -12.40 2.68 -63.36
C GLU A 16 -12.64 3.34 -62.00
N GLU A 17 -13.66 2.86 -61.28
CA GLU A 17 -13.72 3.00 -59.84
C GLU A 17 -12.44 2.33 -59.35
N GLU A 18 -11.38 3.11 -59.17
CA GLU A 18 -10.34 2.75 -58.22
C GLU A 18 -11.10 2.41 -56.95
N ASP A 19 -11.15 1.11 -56.65
CA ASP A 19 -11.53 0.54 -55.37
C ASP A 19 -10.69 1.26 -54.30
N THR A 20 -11.15 2.43 -53.89
CA THR A 20 -10.89 2.97 -52.57
C THR A 20 -11.72 2.11 -51.65
N ALA A 21 -11.23 0.87 -51.48
CA ALA A 21 -11.52 0.07 -50.33
C ALA A 21 -11.40 1.03 -49.15
N SER A 22 -12.54 1.34 -48.55
CA SER A 22 -12.59 1.91 -47.22
C SER A 22 -11.84 0.91 -46.35
N GLN A 23 -10.52 1.08 -46.26
CA GLN A 23 -9.72 0.38 -45.28
C GLN A 23 -10.31 0.85 -43.97
N ASP A 24 -11.13 0.00 -43.36
CA ASP A 24 -11.62 0.19 -42.02
C ASP A 24 -10.38 0.25 -41.13
N LEU A 25 -9.88 1.48 -40.92
CA LEU A 25 -8.69 1.73 -40.13
C LEU A 25 -8.96 1.23 -38.72
N SER A 26 -8.32 0.14 -38.36
CA SER A 26 -8.41 -0.44 -37.03
C SER A 26 -7.54 0.34 -36.07
N VAL A 27 -7.96 0.40 -34.80
CA VAL A 27 -7.11 0.90 -33.71
C VAL A 27 -5.80 0.08 -33.61
N LEU A 28 -5.81 -1.18 -34.07
CA LEU A 28 -4.62 -2.03 -34.10
C LEU A 28 -3.65 -1.67 -35.22
N ASP A 29 -4.06 -0.87 -36.20
CA ASP A 29 -3.22 -0.41 -37.29
C ASP A 29 -2.40 0.84 -36.90
N LEU A 30 -2.63 1.38 -35.68
CA LEU A 30 -1.84 2.46 -35.13
C LEU A 30 -0.40 2.00 -34.83
N PRO A 31 0.60 2.88 -34.97
CA PRO A 31 1.96 2.59 -34.52
C PRO A 31 1.99 2.20 -33.04
N ASP A 32 2.82 1.23 -32.68
CA ASP A 32 2.83 0.64 -31.32
C ASP A 32 2.95 1.69 -30.21
N LEU A 33 3.82 2.68 -30.36
CA LEU A 33 3.99 3.75 -29.39
C LEU A 33 2.71 4.60 -29.21
N VAL A 34 1.97 4.84 -30.29
CA VAL A 34 0.70 5.60 -30.24
C VAL A 34 -0.35 4.78 -29.50
N LEU A 35 -0.44 3.49 -29.80
CA LEU A 35 -1.35 2.59 -29.11
C LEU A 35 -1.02 2.47 -27.62
N GLU A 36 0.27 2.33 -27.26
CA GLU A 36 0.71 2.32 -25.86
C GLU A 36 0.36 3.63 -25.14
N CYS A 37 0.58 4.79 -25.77
CA CYS A 37 0.18 6.09 -25.22
C CYS A 37 -1.32 6.20 -24.95
N ILE A 38 -2.15 5.54 -25.77
CA ILE A 38 -3.61 5.48 -25.56
C ILE A 38 -3.92 4.57 -24.38
N LEU A 39 -3.34 3.37 -24.34
CA LEU A 39 -3.58 2.39 -23.30
C LEU A 39 -3.13 2.90 -21.92
N GLU A 40 -2.00 3.61 -21.83
CA GLU A 40 -1.48 4.20 -20.59
C GLU A 40 -2.39 5.28 -19.98
N LYS A 41 -3.29 5.86 -20.78
CA LYS A 41 -4.26 6.87 -20.33
C LYS A 41 -5.58 6.26 -19.85
N LEU A 42 -5.81 4.97 -20.08
CA LEU A 42 -7.04 4.31 -19.67
C LEU A 42 -7.08 4.15 -18.15
N PRO A 43 -8.25 4.30 -17.50
CA PRO A 43 -8.40 3.87 -16.12
C PRO A 43 -8.29 2.34 -16.02
N PRO A 44 -7.97 1.79 -14.83
CA PRO A 44 -7.76 0.36 -14.62
C PRO A 44 -8.89 -0.54 -15.13
N ASP A 45 -10.16 -0.15 -14.91
CA ASP A 45 -11.31 -0.93 -15.37
C ASP A 45 -11.40 -1.00 -16.90
N SER A 46 -11.17 0.13 -17.58
CA SER A 46 -11.15 0.17 -19.05
C SER A 46 -9.94 -0.57 -19.61
N LEU A 47 -8.78 -0.46 -18.97
CA LEU A 47 -7.58 -1.21 -19.37
C LEU A 47 -7.81 -2.73 -19.25
N TYR A 48 -8.44 -3.17 -18.16
CA TYR A 48 -8.83 -4.56 -17.97
C TYR A 48 -9.86 -5.03 -19.01
N GLN A 49 -10.87 -4.20 -19.32
CA GLN A 49 -11.86 -4.51 -20.36
C GLN A 49 -11.22 -4.61 -21.75
N MET A 50 -10.27 -3.74 -22.08
CA MET A 50 -9.54 -3.76 -23.35
C MET A 50 -8.74 -5.05 -23.55
N ALA A 51 -8.22 -5.64 -22.47
CA ALA A 51 -7.58 -6.95 -22.52
C ALA A 51 -8.54 -8.09 -22.95
N GLY A 52 -9.85 -7.86 -22.85
CA GLY A 52 -10.89 -8.80 -23.27
C GLY A 52 -11.21 -8.78 -24.76
N VAL A 53 -10.85 -7.73 -25.49
CA VAL A 53 -11.33 -7.45 -26.86
C VAL A 53 -10.71 -8.38 -27.91
N CYS A 54 -9.38 -8.52 -27.94
CA CYS A 54 -8.67 -9.41 -28.86
C CYS A 54 -7.32 -9.87 -28.27
N GLY A 55 -6.65 -10.83 -28.90
CA GLY A 55 -5.35 -11.35 -28.43
C GLY A 55 -4.24 -10.29 -28.38
N SER A 56 -4.13 -9.46 -29.43
CA SER A 56 -3.13 -8.39 -29.51
C SER A 56 -3.29 -7.34 -28.40
N LEU A 57 -4.54 -6.89 -28.15
CA LEU A 57 -4.82 -5.97 -27.04
C LEU A 57 -4.61 -6.63 -25.68
N ARG A 58 -4.89 -7.92 -25.54
CA ARG A 58 -4.63 -8.65 -24.30
C ARG A 58 -3.17 -8.59 -23.92
N GLU A 59 -2.26 -8.91 -24.84
CA GLU A 59 -0.81 -8.89 -24.57
C GLU A 59 -0.32 -7.50 -24.14
N LYS A 60 -0.83 -6.44 -24.78
CA LYS A 60 -0.47 -5.05 -24.45
C LYS A 60 -1.07 -4.60 -23.12
N CYS A 61 -2.36 -4.83 -22.90
CA CYS A 61 -3.11 -4.33 -21.73
C CYS A 61 -2.73 -5.02 -20.42
N VAL A 62 -2.14 -6.22 -20.45
CA VAL A 62 -1.71 -6.95 -19.25
C VAL A 62 -0.25 -6.66 -18.88
N SER A 63 0.44 -5.84 -19.68
CA SER A 63 1.85 -5.52 -19.49
C SER A 63 2.09 -4.73 -18.21
N ASP A 64 3.09 -5.15 -17.43
CA ASP A 64 3.35 -4.64 -16.09
C ASP A 64 3.55 -3.13 -16.03
N HIS A 65 4.21 -2.53 -17.03
CA HIS A 65 4.50 -1.10 -17.05
C HIS A 65 3.24 -0.21 -17.02
N LEU A 66 2.14 -0.64 -17.66
CA LEU A 66 0.87 0.09 -17.63
C LEU A 66 0.26 0.06 -16.21
N TRP A 67 0.37 -1.09 -15.54
CA TRP A 67 -0.18 -1.29 -14.20
C TRP A 67 0.70 -0.72 -13.09
N GLU A 68 2.03 -0.67 -13.28
CA GLU A 68 2.97 -0.04 -12.34
C GLU A 68 2.60 1.42 -12.06
N ARG A 69 2.21 2.16 -13.10
CA ARG A 69 1.78 3.56 -12.96
C ARG A 69 0.54 3.66 -12.09
N HIS A 70 -0.49 2.87 -12.37
CA HIS A 70 -1.73 2.85 -11.57
C HIS A 70 -1.45 2.42 -10.12
N MET A 71 -0.58 1.44 -9.93
CA MET A 71 -0.12 1.01 -8.60
C MET A 71 0.54 2.16 -7.83
N LYS A 72 1.53 2.83 -8.44
CA LYS A 72 2.24 3.94 -7.79
C LYS A 72 1.29 5.09 -7.45
N GLN A 73 0.32 5.39 -8.32
CA GLN A 73 -0.62 6.50 -8.13
C GLN A 73 -1.63 6.26 -7.00
N LYS A 74 -2.31 5.10 -6.98
CA LYS A 74 -3.35 4.83 -5.97
C LYS A 74 -2.76 4.21 -4.71
N TRP A 75 -1.91 3.21 -4.86
CA TRP A 75 -1.47 2.34 -3.77
C TRP A 75 -0.09 2.68 -3.23
N GLY A 76 0.76 3.37 -3.99
CA GLY A 76 2.16 3.61 -3.67
C GLY A 76 2.45 4.36 -2.36
N ARG A 77 1.42 4.92 -1.70
CA ARG A 77 1.55 5.48 -0.34
C ARG A 77 1.45 4.44 0.76
N VAL A 78 0.74 3.33 0.50
CA VAL A 78 0.33 2.35 1.51
C VAL A 78 1.04 1.02 1.30
N ILE A 79 1.33 0.65 0.05
CA ILE A 79 2.07 -0.58 -0.25
C ILE A 79 3.57 -0.30 -0.37
N GLY A 80 4.37 -1.19 0.20
CA GLY A 80 5.83 -1.15 0.12
C GLY A 80 6.43 -2.47 -0.37
N PRO A 81 7.78 -2.60 -0.36
CA PRO A 81 8.47 -3.82 -0.76
C PRO A 81 8.01 -5.07 0.00
N VAL A 82 7.68 -4.93 1.29
CA VAL A 82 7.17 -6.02 2.14
C VAL A 82 5.85 -6.57 1.59
N ALA A 83 4.90 -5.68 1.26
CA ALA A 83 3.61 -6.07 0.69
C ALA A 83 3.76 -6.77 -0.67
N TYR A 84 4.73 -6.35 -1.49
CA TYR A 84 5.01 -7.02 -2.75
C TYR A 84 5.57 -8.44 -2.57
N ARG A 85 6.46 -8.64 -1.58
CA ARG A 85 6.96 -9.99 -1.27
C ARG A 85 5.84 -10.88 -0.75
N GLU A 86 4.98 -10.38 0.14
CA GLU A 86 3.80 -11.12 0.62
C GLU A 86 2.87 -11.51 -0.53
N TRP A 87 2.69 -10.63 -1.52
CA TRP A 87 1.93 -10.96 -2.72
C TRP A 87 2.56 -12.13 -3.49
N LYS A 88 3.87 -12.10 -3.73
CA LYS A 88 4.57 -13.21 -4.40
C LYS A 88 4.42 -14.53 -3.65
N TRP A 89 4.53 -14.51 -2.32
CA TRP A 89 4.31 -15.69 -1.48
C TRP A 89 2.88 -16.21 -1.57
N HIS A 90 1.89 -15.31 -1.51
CA HIS A 90 0.47 -15.65 -1.66
C HIS A 90 0.19 -16.35 -2.99
N VAL A 91 0.71 -15.81 -4.08
CA VAL A 91 0.58 -16.39 -5.42
C VAL A 91 1.27 -17.76 -5.51
N ALA A 92 2.50 -17.88 -5.01
CA ALA A 92 3.25 -19.13 -5.04
C ALA A 92 2.55 -20.24 -4.24
N SER A 93 1.99 -19.92 -3.07
CA SER A 93 1.25 -20.87 -2.25
C SER A 93 -0.01 -21.39 -2.95
N LYS A 94 -0.76 -20.54 -3.67
CA LYS A 94 -1.93 -20.98 -4.44
C LYS A 94 -1.57 -21.93 -5.57
N ARG A 95 -0.39 -21.77 -6.19
CA ARG A 95 0.10 -22.69 -7.24
C ARG A 95 0.42 -24.08 -6.69
N SER A 96 0.94 -24.19 -5.46
CA SER A 96 1.29 -25.49 -4.87
C SER A 96 0.07 -26.31 -4.45
N PHE A 97 -1.01 -25.67 -3.99
CA PHE A 97 -2.29 -26.35 -3.68
C PHE A 97 -3.01 -26.90 -4.93
N GLY A 98 -2.79 -26.32 -6.11
CA GLY A 98 -3.33 -26.81 -7.38
C GLY A 98 -2.71 -28.12 -7.88
N SER A 99 -1.57 -28.54 -7.31
CA SER A 99 -0.77 -29.69 -7.77
C SER A 99 -0.94 -30.96 -6.91
N LEU A 100 -1.47 -30.84 -5.69
CA LEU A 100 -1.59 -31.97 -4.75
C LEU A 100 -2.98 -32.62 -4.79
N ARG A 101 -3.25 -33.43 -5.83
CA ARG A 101 -4.16 -34.57 -5.69
C ARG A 101 -3.33 -35.78 -5.24
N HIS A 102 -3.68 -36.29 -4.05
CA HIS A 102 -3.15 -37.47 -3.33
C HIS A 102 -1.92 -37.25 -2.45
N GLY A 103 -2.13 -37.40 -1.14
CA GLY A 103 -1.06 -37.60 -0.17
C GLY A 103 -1.29 -36.82 1.12
N LYS A 104 -1.78 -37.50 2.17
CA LYS A 104 -1.83 -36.99 3.54
C LYS A 104 -0.45 -36.46 3.97
N GLN A 105 -0.39 -35.24 4.52
CA GLN A 105 0.16 -34.92 5.85
C GLN A 105 0.26 -33.39 6.06
N ARG A 106 -0.40 -32.96 7.16
CA ARG A 106 -0.10 -31.85 8.09
C ARG A 106 0.53 -30.56 7.53
N SER A 107 -0.30 -29.52 7.41
CA SER A 107 0.11 -28.13 7.62
C SER A 107 -1.04 -27.32 8.21
N LEU A 108 -0.74 -26.57 9.26
CA LEU A 108 -1.65 -25.73 10.05
C LEU A 108 -2.05 -24.48 9.26
N ILE A 109 -3.05 -24.59 8.38
CA ILE A 109 -3.80 -23.42 7.90
C ILE A 109 -5.29 -23.81 7.87
N LYS A 110 -5.94 -23.76 9.03
CA LYS A 110 -7.41 -23.76 9.13
C LYS A 110 -7.88 -22.31 9.08
N PHE A 111 -8.04 -21.75 7.88
CA PHE A 111 -8.97 -20.63 7.71
C PHE A 111 -10.32 -21.20 7.28
N MET A 112 -11.24 -21.18 8.23
CA MET A 112 -12.63 -21.58 8.02
C MET A 112 -13.31 -20.58 7.08
N SER A 113 -13.81 -21.12 5.97
CA SER A 113 -14.84 -20.56 5.12
C SER A 113 -16.03 -20.04 5.94
N LEU A 114 -16.32 -18.74 5.86
CA LEU A 114 -17.61 -18.20 6.24
C LEU A 114 -18.47 -18.05 4.98
N ARG A 115 -19.65 -18.69 5.00
CA ARG A 115 -20.71 -18.57 4.00
C ARG A 115 -21.24 -17.13 4.02
N TRP A 116 -21.22 -16.45 2.88
CA TRP A 116 -21.82 -15.13 2.71
C TRP A 116 -23.13 -15.24 1.90
N PRO A 117 -24.26 -14.61 2.28
CA PRO A 117 -25.54 -14.84 1.63
C PRO A 117 -25.97 -13.65 0.77
N PHE A 118 -25.35 -13.39 -0.40
CA PHE A 118 -25.93 -12.44 -1.36
C PHE A 118 -25.71 -12.85 -2.82
N SER A 119 -26.80 -12.82 -3.59
CA SER A 119 -26.95 -13.34 -4.95
C SER A 119 -26.24 -12.50 -6.04
N TRP A 120 -25.70 -11.34 -5.72
CA TRP A 120 -25.01 -10.45 -6.68
C TRP A 120 -23.63 -11.00 -7.06
N MET A 121 -22.83 -11.44 -6.08
CA MET A 121 -21.45 -11.92 -6.32
C MET A 121 -21.38 -13.17 -7.20
N ARG A 122 -22.52 -13.84 -7.41
CA ARG A 122 -22.58 -14.99 -8.31
C ARG A 122 -22.31 -14.59 -9.76
N MET A 123 -22.59 -13.37 -10.22
CA MET A 123 -22.27 -12.98 -11.61
C MET A 123 -20.77 -12.74 -11.87
N MET A 124 -19.99 -12.24 -10.90
CA MET A 124 -18.55 -12.05 -11.06
C MET A 124 -17.75 -13.34 -10.83
N VAL A 125 -18.27 -14.25 -9.98
CA VAL A 125 -17.67 -15.58 -9.76
C VAL A 125 -18.11 -16.60 -10.83
N ASP A 126 -19.31 -16.49 -11.40
CA ASP A 126 -19.74 -17.31 -12.54
C ASP A 126 -19.04 -16.90 -13.83
N ALA A 127 -18.55 -15.66 -13.94
CA ALA A 127 -17.59 -15.30 -14.97
C ALA A 127 -16.33 -16.16 -14.83
N ALA A 128 -15.80 -16.33 -13.61
CA ALA A 128 -14.61 -17.15 -13.34
C ALA A 128 -14.85 -18.67 -13.48
N ASN A 129 -16.10 -19.14 -13.41
CA ASN A 129 -16.48 -20.55 -13.52
C ASN A 129 -17.01 -20.96 -14.91
N ASN A 130 -17.34 -20.01 -15.78
CA ASN A 130 -17.57 -20.31 -17.19
C ASN A 130 -16.25 -20.75 -17.85
N SER A 131 -16.35 -21.81 -18.67
CA SER A 131 -15.23 -22.44 -19.38
C SER A 131 -14.45 -21.50 -20.32
N SER A 132 -14.89 -20.25 -20.47
CA SER A 132 -14.21 -19.17 -21.20
C SER A 132 -13.13 -18.45 -20.37
N ILE A 133 -13.27 -18.27 -19.04
CA ILE A 133 -12.23 -17.62 -18.20
C ILE A 133 -11.10 -18.58 -17.84
N LYS A 134 -11.36 -19.89 -17.72
CA LYS A 134 -10.27 -20.88 -17.59
C LYS A 134 -9.30 -20.87 -18.79
N LYS A 135 -9.75 -20.44 -19.97
CA LYS A 135 -8.89 -20.22 -21.14
C LYS A 135 -8.17 -18.86 -21.14
N GLN A 136 -8.68 -17.86 -20.44
CA GLN A 136 -7.99 -16.56 -20.27
C GLN A 136 -6.94 -16.62 -19.14
N SER A 137 -7.19 -17.42 -18.10
CA SER A 137 -6.29 -17.61 -16.96
C SER A 137 -4.97 -18.31 -17.33
N SER A 138 -4.89 -19.04 -18.44
CA SER A 138 -3.67 -19.75 -18.83
C SER A 138 -2.56 -18.85 -19.38
N TYR A 139 -2.87 -17.58 -19.68
CA TYR A 139 -1.94 -16.63 -20.31
C TYR A 139 -1.46 -15.50 -19.39
N LEU A 140 -2.08 -15.32 -18.22
CA LEU A 140 -1.70 -14.25 -17.29
C LEU A 140 -0.65 -14.78 -16.31
N PRO A 141 0.54 -14.17 -16.22
CA PRO A 141 1.48 -14.47 -15.16
C PRO A 141 0.79 -14.21 -13.81
N PRO A 142 0.61 -15.23 -12.95
CA PRO A 142 -0.13 -15.05 -11.70
C PRO A 142 0.49 -14.04 -10.72
N ASP A 143 1.73 -13.61 -10.98
CA ASP A 143 2.54 -12.66 -10.22
C ASP A 143 2.69 -11.29 -10.92
N SER A 144 1.90 -10.99 -11.96
CA SER A 144 1.91 -9.70 -12.65
C SER A 144 1.36 -8.54 -11.81
N PHE A 145 1.75 -7.31 -12.14
CA PHE A 145 1.22 -6.10 -11.49
C PHE A 145 -0.28 -5.94 -11.68
N MET A 146 -0.82 -6.36 -12.82
CA MET A 146 -2.27 -6.38 -13.05
C MET A 146 -2.99 -7.25 -12.02
N THR A 147 -2.53 -8.51 -11.86
CA THR A 147 -3.19 -9.43 -10.93
C THR A 147 -3.11 -8.95 -9.48
N TRP A 148 -1.99 -8.31 -9.10
CA TRP A 148 -1.85 -7.68 -7.80
C TRP A 148 -2.80 -6.50 -7.62
N TYR A 149 -2.89 -5.60 -8.61
CA TYR A 149 -3.81 -4.47 -8.60
C TYR A 149 -5.24 -4.91 -8.37
N LEU A 150 -5.70 -5.87 -9.17
CA LEU A 150 -7.07 -6.39 -9.06
C LEU A 150 -7.31 -7.09 -7.71
N ALA A 151 -6.31 -7.76 -7.14
CA ALA A 151 -6.45 -8.39 -5.84
C ALA A 151 -6.61 -7.36 -4.71
N LEU A 152 -5.90 -6.24 -4.79
CA LEU A 152 -6.02 -5.12 -3.86
C LEU A 152 -7.38 -4.42 -4.00
N GLU A 153 -7.76 -4.02 -5.22
CA GLU A 153 -9.03 -3.33 -5.50
C GLU A 153 -10.26 -4.10 -5.03
N ASN A 154 -10.25 -5.42 -5.18
CA ASN A 154 -11.39 -6.27 -4.82
C ASN A 154 -11.39 -6.72 -3.35
N GLY A 155 -10.42 -6.29 -2.53
CA GLY A 155 -10.32 -6.73 -1.14
C GLY A 155 -9.97 -8.23 -1.00
N ASN A 156 -9.33 -8.82 -2.01
CA ASN A 156 -9.01 -10.25 -2.05
C ASN A 156 -7.60 -10.58 -1.56
N PHE A 157 -6.91 -9.59 -1.00
CA PHE A 157 -5.54 -9.71 -0.51
C PHE A 157 -5.35 -8.91 0.78
N TRP A 158 -4.85 -9.59 1.80
CA TRP A 158 -4.36 -8.97 3.04
C TRP A 158 -2.90 -8.64 2.86
N PHE A 159 -2.49 -7.43 3.23
CA PHE A 159 -1.12 -6.99 3.02
C PHE A 159 -0.58 -6.19 4.21
N PRO A 160 0.73 -6.27 4.49
CA PRO A 160 1.35 -5.53 5.58
C PRO A 160 1.45 -4.04 5.24
N ALA A 161 1.01 -3.21 6.20
CA ALA A 161 1.17 -1.77 6.18
C ALA A 161 1.17 -1.24 7.63
N GLN A 162 1.25 0.08 7.79
CA GLN A 162 1.16 0.71 9.09
C GLN A 162 -0.05 1.63 9.19
N VAL A 163 -0.67 1.62 10.37
CA VAL A 163 -1.82 2.46 10.73
C VAL A 163 -1.36 3.51 11.73
N TYR A 164 -1.47 4.77 11.36
CA TYR A 164 -1.37 5.89 12.29
C TYR A 164 -2.52 5.82 13.29
N ASN A 165 -2.16 5.87 14.56
CA ASN A 165 -3.12 5.90 15.65
C ASN A 165 -3.81 7.28 15.68
N ARG A 166 -5.15 7.27 15.69
CA ARG A 166 -5.94 8.46 16.04
C ARG A 166 -6.71 8.19 17.32
N GLU A 167 -6.90 9.28 18.04
CA GLU A 167 -7.65 9.42 19.28
C GLU A 167 -9.03 8.73 19.24
N ASN A 168 -9.10 7.43 19.50
CA ASN A 168 -10.30 6.82 20.08
C ASN A 168 -10.32 7.06 21.60
N GLY A 169 -10.00 8.29 22.04
CA GLY A 169 -9.99 8.69 23.45
C GLY A 169 -8.84 8.15 24.32
N HIS A 170 -7.84 7.48 23.74
CA HIS A 170 -6.65 7.01 24.48
C HIS A 170 -5.47 7.97 24.31
N VAL A 171 -5.50 9.06 25.08
CA VAL A 171 -4.52 10.15 25.12
C VAL A 171 -3.05 9.68 25.20
N GLY A 172 -2.79 8.54 25.86
CA GLY A 172 -1.43 8.03 26.04
C GLY A 172 -0.70 7.60 24.76
N PHE A 173 -1.42 7.36 23.65
CA PHE A 173 -0.85 6.75 22.44
C PHE A 173 -0.93 7.67 21.20
N MET A 174 -1.03 8.98 21.40
CA MET A 174 -1.02 9.97 20.31
C MET A 174 0.33 9.95 19.57
N LEU A 175 0.29 10.35 18.29
CA LEU A 175 1.46 10.38 17.42
C LEU A 175 2.23 9.04 17.36
N SER A 176 1.47 7.94 17.38
CA SER A 176 2.00 6.58 17.22
C SER A 176 1.53 5.91 15.94
N CYS A 177 2.26 4.89 15.51
CA CYS A 177 1.97 4.13 14.30
C CYS A 177 2.29 2.64 14.52
N TYR A 178 1.40 1.75 14.08
CA TYR A 178 1.51 0.31 14.34
C TYR A 178 1.46 -0.51 13.05
N ASP A 179 2.24 -1.59 13.01
CA ASP A 179 2.14 -2.59 11.95
C ASP A 179 0.81 -3.34 12.03
N ALA A 180 0.18 -3.54 10.88
CA ALA A 180 -1.06 -4.30 10.73
C ALA A 180 -1.12 -5.00 9.38
N GLU A 181 -1.91 -6.07 9.30
CA GLU A 181 -2.38 -6.58 8.02
C GLU A 181 -3.65 -5.82 7.62
N LEU A 182 -3.65 -5.24 6.42
CA LEU A 182 -4.77 -4.46 5.89
C LEU A 182 -5.49 -5.21 4.78
N CYS A 183 -6.80 -5.01 4.72
CA CYS A 183 -7.65 -5.40 3.59
C CYS A 183 -8.51 -4.22 3.20
N TYR A 184 -8.56 -3.92 1.90
CA TYR A 184 -9.39 -2.86 1.34
C TYR A 184 -10.84 -3.32 1.17
N ASP A 185 -11.79 -2.43 1.42
CA ASP A 185 -13.20 -2.60 1.11
C ASP A 185 -13.63 -1.57 0.04
N PRO A 186 -13.86 -2.01 -1.20
CA PRO A 186 -14.25 -1.11 -2.30
C PRO A 186 -15.63 -0.49 -2.14
N HIS A 187 -16.51 -1.05 -1.29
CA HIS A 187 -17.87 -0.51 -1.12
C HIS A 187 -17.87 0.77 -0.29
N THR A 188 -16.97 0.85 0.68
CA THR A 188 -16.87 1.97 1.62
C THR A 188 -15.67 2.87 1.34
N ASP A 189 -14.77 2.45 0.44
CA ASP A 189 -13.45 3.07 0.22
C ASP A 189 -12.63 3.18 1.52
N THR A 190 -12.70 2.12 2.33
CA THR A 190 -11.99 2.05 3.62
C THR A 190 -11.23 0.76 3.80
N PHE A 191 -10.52 0.65 4.92
CA PHE A 191 -9.72 -0.52 5.26
C PHE A 191 -10.18 -1.18 6.55
N GLN A 192 -10.00 -2.50 6.57
CA GLN A 192 -9.97 -3.30 7.78
C GLN A 192 -8.52 -3.60 8.15
N ALA A 193 -8.13 -3.36 9.40
CA ALA A 193 -6.83 -3.73 9.94
C ALA A 193 -6.95 -4.90 10.90
N ARG A 194 -5.96 -5.80 10.85
CA ARG A 194 -5.71 -6.85 11.85
C ARG A 194 -4.35 -6.59 12.46
N TYR A 195 -4.35 -6.31 13.76
CA TYR A 195 -3.11 -6.11 14.51
C TYR A 195 -2.54 -7.45 14.99
N PRO A 196 -1.21 -7.59 15.04
CA PRO A 196 -0.57 -8.79 15.57
C PRO A 196 -1.13 -9.17 16.95
N PRO A 197 -1.30 -10.46 17.26
CA PRO A 197 -1.79 -10.89 18.56
C PRO A 197 -0.77 -10.54 19.66
N HIS A 198 -1.28 -10.26 20.86
CA HIS A 198 -0.47 -9.86 22.02
C HIS A 198 -0.65 -10.90 23.12
N GLY A 199 0.34 -11.78 23.31
CA GLY A 199 0.25 -12.90 24.26
C GLY A 199 -0.99 -13.76 24.03
N ARG A 200 -1.90 -13.81 25.01
CA ARG A 200 -3.17 -14.58 24.93
C ARG A 200 -4.36 -13.80 24.38
N ARG A 201 -4.20 -12.51 24.03
CA ARG A 201 -5.30 -11.68 23.53
C ARG A 201 -5.63 -12.06 22.09
N ALA A 202 -6.92 -12.04 21.77
CA ALA A 202 -7.39 -12.22 20.41
C ALA A 202 -6.82 -11.12 19.48
N VAL A 203 -6.73 -11.44 18.19
CA VAL A 203 -6.37 -10.49 17.13
C VAL A 203 -7.31 -9.30 17.22
N ALA A 204 -6.76 -8.11 17.45
CA ALA A 204 -7.53 -6.87 17.45
C ALA A 204 -7.83 -6.49 15.99
N VAL A 205 -9.08 -6.14 15.74
CA VAL A 205 -9.58 -5.78 14.40
C VAL A 205 -10.16 -4.39 14.46
N GLU A 206 -9.73 -3.52 13.55
CA GLU A 206 -10.26 -2.18 13.36
C GLU A 206 -10.86 -2.07 11.96
N HIS A 207 -11.98 -1.36 11.85
CA HIS A 207 -12.74 -1.20 10.62
C HIS A 207 -12.88 0.28 10.26
N GLY A 208 -13.14 0.57 8.99
CA GLY A 208 -13.43 1.94 8.54
C GLY A 208 -12.20 2.85 8.51
N ILE A 209 -10.99 2.27 8.44
CA ILE A 209 -9.75 3.04 8.44
C ILE A 209 -9.63 3.77 7.09
N GLN A 210 -9.36 5.07 7.18
CA GLN A 210 -9.25 5.96 6.02
C GLN A 210 -7.83 5.98 5.45
N TRP A 211 -7.71 6.33 4.17
CA TRP A 211 -6.42 6.40 3.45
C TRP A 211 -5.39 7.33 4.10
N ASP A 212 -5.82 8.41 4.75
CA ASP A 212 -4.93 9.37 5.42
C ASP A 212 -4.24 8.79 6.67
N ARG A 213 -4.80 7.73 7.25
CA ARG A 213 -4.23 7.03 8.41
C ARG A 213 -3.26 5.93 8.04
N LEU A 214 -2.97 5.73 6.76
CA LEU A 214 -2.16 4.61 6.31
C LEU A 214 -0.82 5.05 5.72
N ARG A 215 0.20 4.24 5.95
CA ARG A 215 1.47 4.32 5.24
C ARG A 215 2.07 2.95 4.98
N ALA A 216 2.94 2.86 3.99
CA ALA A 216 3.86 1.74 3.87
C ALA A 216 4.81 1.69 5.09
N PRO A 217 5.23 0.49 5.56
CA PRO A 217 6.20 0.39 6.63
C PRO A 217 7.52 1.05 6.21
N PRO A 218 8.09 1.97 7.02
CA PRO A 218 9.30 2.71 6.65
C PRO A 218 10.56 1.85 6.73
N VAL A 219 10.49 0.73 7.48
CA VAL A 219 11.58 -0.22 7.66
C VAL A 219 11.07 -1.64 7.47
N ASP A 220 11.96 -2.52 7.03
CA ASP A 220 11.69 -3.94 6.82
C ASP A 220 12.14 -4.75 8.04
N THR A 221 11.64 -4.36 9.21
CA THR A 221 11.94 -5.01 10.50
C THR A 221 10.65 -5.61 11.03
N SER A 222 10.71 -6.82 11.59
CA SER A 222 9.56 -7.43 12.25
C SER A 222 9.06 -6.51 13.39
N PRO A 223 7.74 -6.40 13.60
CA PRO A 223 7.19 -5.65 14.72
C PRO A 223 7.67 -6.14 16.09
N HIS A 224 8.22 -7.36 16.20
CA HIS A 224 8.74 -7.91 17.46
C HIS A 224 10.24 -7.69 17.64
N ASP A 225 10.93 -7.25 16.59
CA ASP A 225 12.38 -7.08 16.59
C ASP A 225 12.73 -5.60 16.80
N LEU A 226 13.77 -5.39 17.60
CA LEU A 226 14.31 -4.05 17.83
C LEU A 226 15.00 -3.57 16.54
N HIS A 227 14.61 -2.40 16.05
CA HIS A 227 15.25 -1.74 14.93
C HIS A 227 16.66 -1.30 15.29
N ILE A 228 17.61 -1.54 14.37
CA ILE A 228 19.01 -1.16 14.53
C ILE A 228 19.17 0.32 14.17
N SER A 229 19.41 1.14 15.17
CA SER A 229 19.52 2.60 15.05
C SER A 229 20.85 3.04 14.45
N GLU A 230 20.98 3.09 13.12
CA GLU A 230 22.21 3.54 12.45
C GLU A 230 22.40 5.07 12.48
N CYS A 231 21.32 5.83 12.73
CA CYS A 231 21.33 7.29 12.63
C CYS A 231 21.76 8.03 13.91
N LEU A 232 22.08 7.32 15.00
CA LEU A 232 22.26 7.95 16.31
C LEU A 232 23.38 8.99 16.34
N HIS A 233 24.46 8.79 15.58
CA HIS A 233 25.55 9.77 15.50
C HIS A 233 25.19 11.03 14.69
N ASP A 234 24.19 10.96 13.82
CA ASP A 234 23.76 12.06 12.94
C ASP A 234 22.66 12.92 13.56
N LEU A 235 22.18 12.57 14.76
CA LEU A 235 21.10 13.29 15.45
C LEU A 235 21.58 14.63 16.01
N HIS A 236 20.88 15.70 15.63
CA HIS A 236 21.07 17.07 16.07
C HIS A 236 19.76 17.59 16.68
N PRO A 237 19.82 18.51 17.66
CA PRO A 237 18.61 19.16 18.16
C PRO A 237 17.75 19.73 17.03
N GLY A 238 16.44 19.51 17.10
CA GLY A 238 15.47 19.85 16.07
C GLY A 238 15.21 18.75 15.04
N ASP A 239 16.03 17.69 14.97
CA ASP A 239 15.77 16.56 14.08
C ASP A 239 14.49 15.81 14.47
N HIS A 240 13.71 15.42 13.47
CA HIS A 240 12.52 14.60 13.61
C HIS A 240 12.87 13.11 13.65
N ILE A 241 12.29 12.37 14.60
CA ILE A 241 12.57 10.96 14.80
C ILE A 241 11.30 10.15 15.01
N GLU A 242 11.41 8.84 14.81
CA GLU A 242 10.51 7.88 15.45
C GLU A 242 11.32 6.94 16.33
N ILE A 243 10.77 6.59 17.49
CA ILE A 243 11.31 5.58 18.38
C ILE A 243 10.33 4.41 18.53
N GLN A 244 10.85 3.20 18.55
CA GLN A 244 10.09 2.01 18.91
C GLN A 244 9.79 2.02 20.40
N TRP A 245 8.53 1.77 20.75
CA TRP A 245 8.09 1.52 22.12
C TRP A 245 7.13 0.34 22.18
N ARG A 246 7.19 -0.45 23.26
CA ARG A 246 6.24 -1.53 23.57
C ARG A 246 5.95 -1.57 25.06
N ARG A 247 4.74 -2.00 25.43
CA ARG A 247 4.33 -2.07 26.83
C ARG A 247 5.10 -3.12 27.64
N ASN A 248 5.34 -4.29 27.04
CA ASN A 248 6.13 -5.37 27.62
C ASN A 248 6.63 -6.29 26.50
N LYS A 249 7.40 -7.33 26.85
CA LYS A 249 8.07 -8.21 25.87
C LYS A 249 7.14 -9.09 25.04
N ASP A 250 5.88 -9.24 25.44
CA ASP A 250 4.86 -9.97 24.67
C ASP A 250 4.14 -9.06 23.64
N PHE A 251 4.39 -7.74 23.68
CA PHE A 251 3.82 -6.79 22.73
C PHE A 251 4.80 -6.51 21.58
N PRO A 252 4.30 -6.34 20.35
CA PRO A 252 5.09 -5.75 19.28
C PRO A 252 5.40 -4.29 19.61
N TYR A 253 6.47 -3.77 19.02
CA TYR A 253 6.76 -2.36 19.00
C TYR A 253 5.76 -1.63 18.10
N GLY A 254 5.32 -0.46 18.55
CA GLY A 254 4.84 0.61 17.67
C GLY A 254 5.92 1.69 17.54
N TRP A 255 5.68 2.65 16.66
CA TRP A 255 6.56 3.79 16.42
C TRP A 255 5.96 5.07 16.98
N TRP A 256 6.71 5.79 17.80
CA TRP A 256 6.32 7.09 18.39
C TRP A 256 7.14 8.20 17.77
N TYR A 257 6.44 9.20 17.26
CA TYR A 257 7.07 10.41 16.74
C TYR A 257 7.57 11.30 17.87
N GLY A 258 8.78 11.84 17.69
CA GLY A 258 9.39 12.81 18.60
C GLY A 258 10.37 13.73 17.87
N ILE A 259 11.02 14.60 18.64
CA ILE A 259 12.03 15.54 18.17
C ILE A 259 13.27 15.40 19.06
N VAL A 260 14.46 15.55 18.49
CA VAL A 260 15.69 15.63 19.27
C VAL A 260 15.73 16.96 20.02
N GLY A 261 15.78 16.91 21.34
CA GLY A 261 15.87 18.06 22.22
C GLY A 261 17.30 18.54 22.48
N HIS A 262 17.41 19.63 23.21
CA HIS A 262 18.68 20.10 23.78
C HIS A 262 18.94 19.44 25.13
N LEU A 263 20.23 19.28 25.49
CA LEU A 263 20.64 18.93 26.85
C LEU A 263 20.21 20.05 27.82
N GLU A 264 19.94 19.68 29.08
CA GLU A 264 19.55 20.65 30.12
C GLU A 264 20.59 21.76 30.33
N SER A 265 21.88 21.44 30.11
CA SER A 265 22.98 22.40 30.21
C SER A 265 23.13 23.32 28.98
N CYS A 266 22.27 23.19 27.97
CA CYS A 266 22.32 23.97 26.73
C CYS A 266 21.13 24.94 26.67
N ASP A 267 21.42 26.20 26.40
CA ASP A 267 20.43 27.29 26.27
C ASP A 267 19.69 27.31 24.92
N GLY A 268 19.94 26.33 24.04
CA GLY A 268 19.33 26.27 22.71
C GLY A 268 19.97 27.20 21.67
N ASN A 269 21.05 27.92 22.00
CA ASN A 269 21.67 28.86 21.07
C ASN A 269 22.37 28.14 19.91
N ALA A 270 21.89 28.37 18.68
CA ALA A 270 22.40 27.71 17.48
C ALA A 270 23.92 27.92 17.25
N ASN A 271 24.48 29.05 17.70
CA ASN A 271 25.91 29.36 17.48
C ASN A 271 26.85 28.61 18.42
N TYR A 272 26.36 28.19 19.60
CA TYR A 272 27.18 27.58 20.65
C TYR A 272 26.72 26.17 21.06
N CYS A 273 25.64 25.67 20.46
CA CYS A 273 25.12 24.34 20.73
C CYS A 273 26.14 23.26 20.37
N ARG A 274 26.48 22.43 21.37
CA ARG A 274 27.36 21.26 21.23
C ARG A 274 26.67 19.93 21.56
N CYS A 275 25.33 19.92 21.65
CA CYS A 275 24.57 18.72 21.98
C CYS A 275 24.81 17.56 21.00
N HIS A 276 25.08 17.85 19.73
CA HIS A 276 25.41 16.83 18.72
C HIS A 276 26.72 16.07 19.01
N LYS A 277 27.61 16.64 19.83
CA LYS A 277 28.89 16.03 20.22
C LYS A 277 28.80 15.22 21.51
N SER A 278 27.70 15.36 22.26
CA SER A 278 27.47 14.60 23.48
C SER A 278 27.06 13.18 23.13
N ASP A 279 27.51 12.21 23.91
CA ASP A 279 27.02 10.84 23.83
C ASP A 279 25.54 10.76 24.26
N THR A 280 25.06 11.69 25.07
CA THR A 280 23.64 11.75 25.47
C THR A 280 22.81 12.50 24.44
N VAL A 281 21.70 11.89 24.02
CA VAL A 281 20.68 12.50 23.16
C VAL A 281 19.39 12.60 23.94
N VAL A 282 18.79 13.80 23.95
CA VAL A 282 17.46 14.02 24.54
C VAL A 282 16.42 13.83 23.45
N LEU A 283 15.39 13.03 23.71
CA LEU A 283 14.23 12.89 22.85
C LEU A 283 13.03 13.55 23.54
N GLU A 284 12.34 14.41 22.79
CA GLU A 284 11.20 15.19 23.26
C GLU A 284 9.93 14.81 22.51
N PHE A 285 8.88 14.59 23.29
CA PHE A 285 7.54 14.21 22.88
C PHE A 285 6.60 15.35 23.27
N ASN A 286 6.59 16.40 22.45
CA ASN A 286 5.89 17.66 22.74
C ASN A 286 4.36 17.53 22.74
N GLN A 287 3.82 16.36 22.38
CA GLN A 287 2.41 16.04 22.55
C GLN A 287 2.00 15.85 24.03
N TYR A 288 2.95 15.68 24.95
CA TYR A 288 2.69 15.57 26.38
C TYR A 288 3.01 16.87 27.12
N THR A 289 2.30 17.17 28.20
CA THR A 289 2.56 18.31 29.09
C THR A 289 3.97 18.32 29.68
N THR A 290 4.45 19.50 30.07
CA THR A 290 5.81 19.72 30.62
C THR A 290 6.12 18.83 31.80
N ASP A 291 5.10 18.51 32.59
CA ASP A 291 5.21 17.76 33.84
C ASP A 291 5.05 16.25 33.62
N SER A 292 4.69 15.85 32.40
CA SER A 292 4.55 14.45 32.04
C SER A 292 5.91 13.76 31.97
N ARG A 293 6.03 12.66 32.71
CA ARG A 293 7.18 11.75 32.63
C ARG A 293 7.43 11.18 31.22
N TRP A 294 6.44 11.23 30.34
CA TRP A 294 6.53 10.74 28.96
C TRP A 294 7.04 11.80 27.99
N ARG A 295 7.14 13.06 28.42
CA ARG A 295 7.56 14.17 27.56
C ARG A 295 9.01 14.07 27.13
N LYS A 296 9.90 13.58 27.99
CA LYS A 296 11.33 13.53 27.73
C LYS A 296 11.89 12.18 28.11
N THR A 297 12.76 11.66 27.27
CA THR A 297 13.66 10.56 27.61
C THR A 297 15.06 10.85 27.09
N THR A 298 16.04 10.12 27.59
CA THR A 298 17.43 10.21 27.13
C THR A 298 17.89 8.86 26.61
N ILE A 299 18.70 8.89 25.56
CA ILE A 299 19.37 7.71 25.02
C ILE A 299 20.86 8.00 24.86
N CYS A 300 21.67 6.96 24.80
CA CYS A 300 23.10 7.06 24.53
C CYS A 300 23.40 6.81 23.05
N ARG A 301 24.28 7.58 22.42
CA ARG A 301 24.77 7.30 21.05
C ARG A 301 25.62 6.04 20.99
N LYS A 302 26.33 5.73 22.09
CA LYS A 302 27.21 4.57 22.22
C LYS A 302 26.43 3.41 22.84
N ASP A 303 26.55 2.23 22.23
CA ASP A 303 26.00 0.98 22.74
C ASP A 303 24.49 1.01 23.05
N HIS A 304 23.72 1.84 22.33
CA HIS A 304 22.27 1.96 22.51
C HIS A 304 21.58 0.61 22.33
N ARG A 305 20.71 0.27 23.28
CA ARG A 305 19.92 -0.97 23.29
C ARG A 305 18.49 -0.65 23.69
N GLU A 306 17.66 -1.68 23.73
CA GLU A 306 16.36 -1.55 24.38
C GLU A 306 16.56 -1.18 25.86
N GLU A 307 15.92 -0.10 26.27
CA GLU A 307 15.85 0.42 27.63
C GLU A 307 14.41 0.38 28.13
N GLY A 308 14.21 0.64 29.42
CA GLY A 308 12.89 0.67 30.05
C GLY A 308 12.62 -0.52 30.95
N ASN A 309 11.37 -0.66 31.38
CA ASN A 309 10.95 -1.61 32.40
C ASN A 309 9.45 -1.94 32.27
N GLU A 310 8.94 -2.89 33.05
CA GLU A 310 7.53 -3.32 32.98
C GLU A 310 6.51 -2.26 33.42
N ALA A 311 6.92 -1.24 34.18
CA ALA A 311 6.03 -0.15 34.58
C ALA A 311 5.86 0.88 33.44
N ASP A 312 6.93 1.13 32.69
CA ASP A 312 7.04 2.24 31.72
C ASP A 312 7.06 1.77 30.26
N GLY A 313 7.08 0.45 30.07
CA GLY A 313 7.38 -0.15 28.80
C GLY A 313 8.85 -0.04 28.43
N PHE A 314 9.14 -0.57 27.26
CA PHE A 314 10.47 -0.68 26.72
C PHE A 314 10.57 0.11 25.42
N TYR A 315 11.68 0.81 25.22
CA TYR A 315 11.95 1.61 24.03
C TYR A 315 13.38 1.44 23.55
N GLY A 316 13.65 1.67 22.26
CA GLY A 316 15.04 1.65 21.81
C GLY A 316 15.28 1.95 20.35
N GLY A 317 14.63 1.25 19.42
CA GLY A 317 14.91 1.41 18.00
C GLY A 317 14.57 2.81 17.52
N VAL A 318 15.54 3.59 17.03
CA VAL A 318 15.35 4.98 16.61
C VAL A 318 15.65 5.10 15.13
N ARG A 319 14.75 5.76 14.40
CA ARG A 319 14.99 6.21 13.02
C ARG A 319 14.87 7.73 12.93
N LYS A 320 15.74 8.33 12.13
CA LYS A 320 15.63 9.74 11.75
C LYS A 320 14.67 9.89 10.56
N ILE A 321 13.69 10.78 10.69
CA ILE A 321 12.79 11.14 9.60
C ILE A 321 13.46 12.23 8.77
N LYS A 322 13.78 11.93 7.50
CA LYS A 322 14.40 12.90 6.57
C LYS A 322 13.40 13.53 5.60
N SER A 323 12.24 12.91 5.42
CA SER A 323 11.25 13.32 4.44
C SER A 323 10.35 14.42 5.01
N GLU A 324 10.39 15.60 4.40
CA GLU A 324 9.46 16.71 4.74
C GLU A 324 7.99 16.29 4.62
N ARG A 325 7.68 15.40 3.69
CA ARG A 325 6.33 14.84 3.52
C ARG A 325 5.90 14.02 4.74
N GLU A 326 6.77 13.15 5.26
CA GLU A 326 6.48 12.37 6.47
C GLU A 326 6.33 13.27 7.69
N ILE A 327 7.21 14.26 7.84
CA ILE A 327 7.14 15.27 8.91
C ILE A 327 5.81 16.03 8.84
N SER A 328 5.39 16.43 7.65
CA SER A 328 4.11 17.14 7.45
C SER A 328 2.91 16.27 7.81
N ILE A 329 2.95 14.97 7.51
CA ILE A 329 1.91 14.02 7.93
C ILE A 329 1.82 13.97 9.45
N TRP A 330 2.96 13.80 10.15
CA TRP A 330 2.97 13.80 11.62
C TRP A 330 2.45 15.10 12.22
N LYS A 331 2.84 16.24 11.67
CA LYS A 331 2.33 17.56 12.09
C LYS A 331 0.82 17.70 11.85
N SER A 332 0.27 17.10 10.79
CA SER A 332 -1.18 17.09 10.54
C SER A 332 -1.97 16.17 11.47
N LEU A 333 -1.29 15.22 12.12
CA LEU A 333 -1.85 14.32 13.13
C LEU A 333 -1.67 14.88 14.55
N TRP A 334 -1.13 16.09 14.69
CA TRP A 334 -0.92 16.71 15.99
C TRP A 334 -2.27 16.92 16.70
N PRO A 335 -2.37 16.60 18.00
CA PRO A 335 -3.57 16.84 18.78
C PRO A 335 -3.96 18.32 18.74
N SER A 336 -5.25 18.63 18.61
CA SER A 336 -5.74 20.01 18.65
C SER A 336 -5.65 20.64 20.04
N GLU A 337 -5.50 19.82 21.09
CA GLU A 337 -5.38 20.24 22.48
C GLU A 337 -4.12 19.62 23.10
N ILE A 338 -3.37 20.41 23.89
CA ILE A 338 -2.24 19.91 24.69
C ILE A 338 -2.87 19.31 25.95
N LEU A 339 -2.62 18.02 26.20
CA LEU A 339 -3.36 17.26 27.22
C LEU A 339 -2.52 17.05 28.48
N ASP A 340 -3.12 17.40 29.63
CA ASP A 340 -2.54 17.42 30.98
C ASP A 340 -1.99 16.07 31.48
#